data_AF-A0A7R6PRN6-F1
#
_entry.id   AF-A0A7R6PRN6-F1
#
_cell.length_a   1.000
_cell.length_b   1.000
_cell.length_c   1.000
_cell.angle_alpha   90.00
_cell.angle_beta   90.00
_cell.angle_gamma   90.00
#
_symmetry.space_group_name_H-M   'P 1'
#
loop_
_entity.id
_entity.type
_entity.pdbx_description
1 polymer ?
#
loop_
_entity_poly.entity_id
_entity_poly.type
_entity_poly.pdbx_seq_one_letter_code
_entity_poly.pdbx_strand_id
1 'polypeptide(L)'
;MDSSMNALWETLKRQQLVSGDMPANTDDSLHDSTPWYIALMQGFAGWVAAFFMLGFVGSAFGFLFQFDNEIALIASGFICCTAAYILFRTQPKGIFVGQLGLVFSLTGQMLVAWGLFDWISYQSSMAFFLLAAFQLVLTLLMPHFIHRVLSCWFAMIALFWGLNQLGIYGLGAASCCVLFTLVWINENHWKRFYPLWEPVGFGLALALVQFNGHILFSDDLLSFYDKQGANVWWAIAPWITSALVAVSFALVIQKIFVQYQLSLSSVTGRLVVLGGVLLVASGLIALGTSSALLILLVGFAYQRTSLKVLGLLALISFVSWYYYSLNTTLLLKSFILVGTGIALLLGQLVMRAFLNSGSSQTDSEKESIFLLSRLLKRSGMNSTKWIGVMMVCLVLGAVNFTIFKKEQVLASGKLVLLQLAPVDPRSLMQGDYMRLRFALQREAFADKSVESEEGFIIVNLDENSVGQFTGFYQGETLADNQVKMQYRVRDGKVKFATNAFFFQEGTAQTYEQARYGEFRVASNGELLLNNMRDKDYKILGYNQP
;
A
#
# COMPACT_ATOMS: atom_id res chain seq x y z
N MET A 1 17.75 -5.64 -33.08
CA MET A 1 16.86 -4.51 -32.74
C MET A 1 16.73 -3.53 -33.91
N ASP A 2 17.78 -3.38 -34.74
CA ASP A 2 17.76 -2.46 -35.90
C ASP A 2 16.77 -2.83 -37.01
N SER A 3 16.52 -4.13 -37.25
CA SER A 3 15.58 -4.56 -38.29
C SER A 3 14.12 -4.16 -38.00
N SER A 4 13.70 -4.17 -36.74
CA SER A 4 12.36 -3.72 -36.34
C SER A 4 12.21 -2.19 -36.37
N MET A 5 13.28 -1.45 -36.05
CA MET A 5 13.28 0.01 -36.08
C MET A 5 13.19 0.54 -37.51
N ASN A 6 13.97 -0.04 -38.42
CA ASN A 6 13.94 0.28 -39.85
C ASN A 6 12.57 -0.03 -40.47
N ALA A 7 11.97 -1.18 -40.12
CA ALA A 7 10.63 -1.53 -40.58
C ALA A 7 9.55 -0.55 -40.06
N LEU A 8 9.66 -0.08 -38.82
CA LEU A 8 8.78 0.93 -38.26
C LEU A 8 8.96 2.27 -38.98
N TRP A 9 10.19 2.72 -39.19
CA TRP A 9 10.49 3.99 -39.86
C TRP A 9 9.95 4.02 -41.29
N GLU A 10 10.14 2.95 -42.06
CA GLU A 10 9.57 2.81 -43.40
C GLU A 10 8.04 2.81 -43.37
N THR A 11 7.43 2.20 -42.35
CA THR A 11 5.97 2.24 -42.17
C THR A 11 5.48 3.66 -41.91
N LEU A 12 6.16 4.42 -41.06
CA LEU A 12 5.82 5.81 -40.74
C LEU A 12 6.03 6.75 -41.94
N LYS A 13 7.09 6.53 -42.73
CA LYS A 13 7.36 7.25 -43.97
C LYS A 13 6.29 6.97 -45.03
N ARG A 14 5.88 5.70 -45.18
CA ARG A 14 4.77 5.30 -46.07
C ARG A 14 3.44 5.92 -45.65
N GLN A 15 3.21 6.13 -44.36
CA GLN A 15 2.01 6.80 -43.83
C GLN A 15 2.09 8.34 -43.86
N GLN A 16 3.15 8.93 -44.43
CA GLN A 16 3.39 10.38 -44.48
C GLN A 16 3.42 11.06 -43.10
N LEU A 17 3.72 10.31 -42.03
CA LEU A 17 3.80 10.84 -40.67
C LEU A 17 5.18 11.46 -40.37
N VAL A 18 6.19 11.15 -41.17
CA VAL A 18 7.56 11.67 -41.06
C VAL A 18 8.16 11.87 -42.44
N SER A 19 9.04 12.87 -42.56
CA SER A 19 9.78 13.19 -43.79
C SER A 19 11.28 13.14 -43.56
N GLY A 20 12.03 12.54 -44.48
CA GLY A 20 13.50 12.50 -44.47
C GLY A 20 14.08 11.10 -44.28
N ASP A 21 15.40 11.07 -44.08
CA ASP A 21 16.12 9.86 -43.68
C ASP A 21 15.89 9.57 -42.20
N MET A 22 16.06 8.30 -41.82
CA MET A 22 15.95 7.92 -40.40
C MET A 22 16.95 8.77 -39.62
N PRO A 23 16.52 9.49 -38.56
CA PRO A 23 17.47 10.19 -37.70
C PRO A 23 18.50 9.17 -37.26
N ALA A 24 19.79 9.46 -37.48
CA ALA A 24 20.88 8.56 -37.12
C ALA A 24 20.60 8.07 -35.70
N ASN A 25 20.54 6.74 -35.54
CA ASN A 25 20.32 6.09 -34.26
C ASN A 25 21.12 6.89 -33.23
N THR A 26 20.45 7.52 -32.29
CA THR A 26 21.11 8.01 -31.10
C THR A 26 21.48 6.80 -30.26
N ASP A 27 22.28 5.88 -30.81
CA ASP A 27 22.86 4.73 -30.10
C ASP A 27 23.90 5.21 -29.08
N ASP A 28 24.46 6.41 -29.25
CA ASP A 28 25.13 7.13 -28.16
C ASP A 28 24.19 7.55 -27.03
N SER A 29 22.87 7.69 -27.27
CA SER A 29 21.88 8.03 -26.22
C SER A 29 21.25 6.83 -25.51
N LEU A 30 21.26 5.66 -26.14
CA LEU A 30 20.73 4.42 -25.56
C LEU A 30 21.69 3.85 -24.49
N HIS A 31 22.97 4.19 -24.56
CA HIS A 31 23.95 3.91 -23.50
C HIS A 31 24.20 5.09 -22.54
N ASP A 32 23.81 6.33 -22.89
CA ASP A 32 23.98 7.53 -22.04
C ASP A 32 22.85 7.77 -21.03
N SER A 33 21.72 7.09 -21.15
CA SER A 33 20.63 7.21 -20.18
C SER A 33 20.82 6.17 -19.08
N THR A 34 21.31 6.61 -17.92
CA THR A 34 21.37 5.79 -16.71
C THR A 34 20.01 5.09 -16.53
N PRO A 35 19.96 3.74 -16.53
CA PRO A 35 18.71 3.02 -16.36
C PRO A 35 17.97 3.52 -15.12
N TRP A 36 16.65 3.63 -15.18
CA TRP A 36 15.84 4.26 -14.13
C TRP A 36 16.08 3.64 -12.74
N TYR A 37 16.38 2.34 -12.66
CA TYR A 37 16.69 1.66 -11.40
C TYR A 37 18.07 2.04 -10.85
N ILE A 38 19.06 2.33 -11.73
CA ILE A 38 20.36 2.88 -11.33
C ILE A 38 20.16 4.30 -10.83
N ALA A 39 19.40 5.14 -11.53
CA ALA A 39 19.08 6.48 -11.08
C ALA A 39 18.36 6.49 -9.72
N LEU A 40 17.42 5.56 -9.51
CA LEU A 40 16.72 5.39 -8.23
C LEU A 40 17.67 4.94 -7.11
N MET A 41 18.53 3.95 -7.39
CA MET A 41 19.57 3.51 -6.46
C MET A 41 20.55 4.64 -6.12
N GLN A 42 20.95 5.45 -7.10
CA GLN A 42 21.80 6.61 -6.91
C GLN A 42 21.13 7.68 -6.07
N GLY A 43 19.84 7.95 -6.26
CA GLY A 43 19.07 8.86 -5.42
C GLY A 43 19.04 8.38 -3.96
N PHE A 44 18.75 7.10 -3.74
CA PHE A 44 18.74 6.51 -2.39
C PHE A 44 20.13 6.53 -1.73
N ALA A 45 21.16 6.09 -2.44
CA ALA A 45 22.54 6.09 -1.96
C ALA A 45 23.05 7.51 -1.68
N GLY A 46 22.71 8.47 -2.53
CA GLY A 46 23.03 9.89 -2.35
C GLY A 46 22.37 10.47 -1.10
N TRP A 47 21.12 10.08 -0.81
CA TRP A 47 20.42 10.53 0.41
C TRP A 47 21.06 9.94 1.68
N VAL A 48 21.39 8.65 1.68
CA VAL A 48 22.12 8.00 2.79
C VAL A 48 23.51 8.64 2.99
N ALA A 49 24.25 8.86 1.91
CA ALA A 49 25.56 9.50 1.96
C ALA A 49 25.48 10.96 2.42
N ALA A 50 24.40 11.69 2.12
CA ALA A 50 24.18 13.04 2.63
C ALA A 50 24.05 13.08 4.16
N PHE A 51 23.43 12.07 4.79
CA PHE A 51 23.41 11.94 6.25
C PHE A 51 24.80 11.69 6.83
N PHE A 52 25.60 10.82 6.21
CA PHE A 52 27.00 10.61 6.63
C PHE A 52 27.83 11.88 6.47
N MET A 53 27.65 12.61 5.37
CA MET A 53 28.30 13.89 5.14
C MET A 53 27.86 14.94 6.15
N LEU A 54 26.56 14.99 6.50
CA LEU A 54 26.05 15.86 7.56
C LEU A 54 26.67 15.50 8.92
N GLY A 55 26.78 14.21 9.25
CA GLY A 55 27.47 13.74 10.46
C GLY A 55 28.97 14.08 10.47
N PHE A 56 29.64 14.00 9.33
CA PHE A 56 31.02 14.46 9.18
C PHE A 56 31.13 15.98 9.42
N VAL A 57 30.25 16.78 8.81
CA VAL A 57 30.23 18.23 9.02
C VAL A 57 29.94 18.56 10.49
N GLY A 58 29.00 17.87 11.13
CA GLY A 58 28.69 18.02 12.55
C GLY A 58 29.83 17.62 13.48
N SER A 59 30.63 16.62 13.13
CA SER A 59 31.79 16.20 13.92
C SER A 59 33.00 17.10 13.71
N ALA A 60 33.35 17.40 12.46
CA ALA A 60 34.53 18.18 12.10
C ALA A 60 34.35 19.68 12.36
N PHE A 61 33.12 20.20 12.19
CA PHE A 61 32.76 21.60 12.36
C PHE A 61 31.67 21.76 13.41
N GLY A 62 31.74 20.99 14.50
CA GLY A 62 30.72 20.99 15.55
C GLY A 62 30.43 22.37 16.16
N PHE A 63 31.36 23.31 16.09
CA PHE A 63 31.14 24.71 16.48
C PHE A 63 30.01 25.39 15.68
N LEU A 64 29.78 24.99 14.42
CA LEU A 64 28.70 25.53 13.59
C LEU A 64 27.32 25.20 14.16
N PHE A 65 27.18 24.09 14.88
CA PHE A 65 25.91 23.64 15.46
C PHE A 65 25.72 24.09 16.91
N GLN A 66 26.64 24.91 17.45
CA GLN A 66 26.45 25.56 18.74
C GLN A 66 25.55 26.78 18.59
N PHE A 67 24.83 27.13 19.66
CA PHE A 67 23.94 28.29 19.73
C PHE A 67 24.66 29.57 19.25
N ASP A 68 23.96 30.43 18.50
CA ASP A 68 24.41 31.71 17.92
C ASP A 68 25.18 31.66 16.58
N ASN A 69 25.22 30.51 15.87
CA ASN A 69 25.92 30.35 14.57
C ASN A 69 24.97 30.08 13.38
N GLU A 70 23.72 30.54 13.44
CA GLU A 70 22.68 30.23 12.44
C GLU A 70 23.05 30.75 11.04
N ILE A 71 23.62 31.96 10.98
CA ILE A 71 24.08 32.57 9.73
C ILE A 71 25.21 31.74 9.12
N ALA A 72 26.14 31.23 9.94
CA ALA A 72 27.24 30.41 9.47
C ALA A 72 26.74 29.05 8.94
N LEU A 73 25.75 28.43 9.60
CA LEU A 73 25.08 27.22 9.12
C LEU A 73 24.42 27.45 7.76
N ILE A 74 23.61 28.51 7.63
CA ILE A 74 22.95 28.85 6.36
C ILE A 74 23.98 29.14 5.26
N ALA A 75 25.03 29.91 5.57
CA ALA A 75 26.09 30.23 4.62
C ALA A 75 26.85 28.96 4.16
N SER A 76 27.18 28.06 5.09
CA SER A 76 27.81 26.77 4.76
C SER A 76 26.91 25.92 3.87
N GLY A 77 25.60 25.93 4.10
CA GLY A 77 24.61 25.27 3.27
C GLY A 77 24.57 25.83 1.85
N PHE A 78 24.58 27.16 1.69
CA PHE A 78 24.68 27.81 0.37
C PHE A 78 25.99 27.47 -0.34
N ILE A 79 27.12 27.39 0.37
CA ILE A 79 28.40 26.97 -0.20
C ILE A 79 28.30 25.54 -0.74
N CYS A 80 27.74 24.61 0.03
CA CYS A 80 27.53 23.23 -0.41
C CYS A 80 26.61 23.13 -1.65
N CYS A 81 25.49 23.86 -1.67
CA CYS A 81 24.61 23.92 -2.85
C CYS A 81 25.31 24.55 -4.06
N THR A 82 26.14 25.58 -3.85
CA THR A 82 26.90 26.22 -4.94
C THR A 82 27.96 25.27 -5.49
N ALA A 83 28.66 24.52 -4.63
CA ALA A 83 29.59 23.48 -5.04
C ALA A 83 28.89 22.39 -5.86
N ALA A 84 27.71 21.94 -5.43
CA ALA A 84 26.90 21.00 -6.18
C ALA A 84 26.49 21.54 -7.57
N TYR A 85 26.07 22.81 -7.65
CA TYR A 85 25.75 23.46 -8.92
C TYR A 85 26.94 23.47 -9.89
N ILE A 86 28.14 23.79 -9.38
CA ILE A 86 29.38 23.78 -10.18
C ILE A 86 29.68 22.36 -10.67
N LEU A 87 29.60 21.35 -9.80
CA LEU A 87 29.83 19.94 -10.17
C LEU A 87 28.86 19.47 -11.26
N PHE A 88 27.57 19.78 -11.13
CA PHE A 88 26.57 19.42 -12.14
C PHE A 88 26.78 20.12 -13.48
N ARG A 89 27.33 21.35 -13.49
CA ARG A 89 27.67 22.05 -14.73
C ARG A 89 28.96 21.57 -15.38
N THR A 90 29.98 21.21 -14.61
CA THR A 90 31.29 20.86 -15.15
C THR A 90 31.34 19.45 -15.69
N GLN A 91 30.65 18.49 -15.07
CA GLN A 91 30.64 17.09 -15.49
C GLN A 91 29.21 16.49 -15.51
N PRO A 92 28.34 16.95 -16.42
CA PRO A 92 26.93 16.54 -16.44
C PRO A 92 26.71 15.05 -16.71
N LYS A 93 27.67 14.37 -17.36
CA LYS A 93 27.61 12.94 -17.69
C LYS A 93 28.34 12.02 -16.69
N GLY A 94 29.10 12.58 -15.75
CA GLY A 94 29.90 11.78 -14.81
C GLY A 94 29.02 11.19 -13.72
N ILE A 95 28.81 9.87 -13.71
CA ILE A 95 27.99 9.19 -12.69
C ILE A 95 28.49 9.47 -11.27
N PHE A 96 29.80 9.35 -11.03
CA PHE A 96 30.42 9.62 -9.74
C PHE A 96 30.25 11.09 -9.31
N VAL A 97 30.51 12.03 -10.21
CA VAL A 97 30.39 13.46 -9.92
C VAL A 97 28.93 13.87 -9.72
N GLY A 98 27.99 13.24 -10.43
CA GLY A 98 26.56 13.38 -10.19
C GLY A 98 26.17 12.94 -8.77
N GLN A 99 26.66 11.78 -8.30
CA GLN A 99 26.43 11.33 -6.92
C GLN A 99 27.07 12.28 -5.89
N LEU A 100 28.32 12.69 -6.10
CA LEU A 100 29.00 13.64 -5.22
C LEU A 100 28.24 14.97 -5.14
N GLY A 101 27.81 15.50 -6.28
CA GLY A 101 27.00 16.71 -6.36
C GLY A 101 25.65 16.57 -5.64
N LEU A 102 24.99 15.41 -5.74
CA LEU A 102 23.77 15.13 -5.00
C LEU A 102 24.01 15.13 -3.48
N VAL A 103 25.10 14.50 -3.01
CA VAL A 103 25.48 14.49 -1.59
C VAL A 103 25.72 15.92 -1.09
N PHE A 104 26.56 16.70 -1.77
CA PHE A 104 26.81 18.09 -1.40
C PHE A 104 25.54 18.93 -1.38
N SER A 105 24.66 18.76 -2.37
CA SER A 105 23.44 19.56 -2.39
C SER A 105 22.46 19.19 -1.29
N LEU A 106 22.26 17.89 -1.05
CA LEU A 106 21.34 17.43 0.00
C LEU A 106 21.86 17.83 1.40
N THR A 107 23.16 17.68 1.65
CA THR A 107 23.77 18.20 2.89
C THR A 107 23.59 19.71 3.00
N GLY A 108 23.83 20.47 1.92
CA GLY A 108 23.64 21.92 1.90
C GLY A 108 22.19 22.33 2.20
N GLN A 109 21.22 21.63 1.61
CA GLN A 109 19.80 21.84 1.87
C GLN A 109 19.41 21.57 3.33
N MET A 110 19.97 20.52 3.93
CA MET A 110 19.73 20.18 5.35
C MET A 110 20.34 21.21 6.29
N LEU A 111 21.54 21.73 5.97
CA LEU A 111 22.19 22.80 6.75
C LEU A 111 21.39 24.11 6.69
N VAL A 112 20.89 24.50 5.51
CA VAL A 112 20.00 25.67 5.38
C VAL A 112 18.70 25.45 6.16
N ALA A 113 18.08 24.28 6.05
CA ALA A 113 16.86 23.96 6.79
C ALA A 113 17.09 24.04 8.31
N TRP A 114 18.19 23.45 8.80
CA TRP A 114 18.56 23.50 10.22
C TRP A 114 18.76 24.94 10.69
N GLY A 115 19.59 25.72 10.00
CA GLY A 115 19.86 27.10 10.39
C GLY A 115 18.62 28.00 10.32
N LEU A 116 17.71 27.77 9.36
CA LEU A 116 16.43 28.50 9.31
C LEU A 116 15.51 28.17 10.50
N PHE A 117 15.41 26.89 10.88
CA PHE A 117 14.57 26.47 12.00
C PHE A 117 15.15 26.86 13.35
N ASP A 118 16.47 26.97 13.47
CA ASP A 118 17.13 27.51 14.66
C ASP A 118 16.90 29.03 14.76
N TRP A 119 17.04 29.77 13.66
CA TRP A 119 16.90 31.23 13.64
C TRP A 119 15.46 31.73 13.85
N ILE A 120 14.47 31.14 13.18
CA ILE A 120 13.08 31.64 13.14
C ILE A 120 12.12 30.78 14.01
N SER A 121 12.64 29.70 14.61
CA SER A 121 11.88 28.61 15.25
C SER A 121 11.08 27.74 14.27
N TYR A 122 11.09 26.44 14.52
CA TYR A 122 10.29 25.44 13.81
C TYR A 122 8.77 25.61 14.01
N GLN A 123 8.34 26.41 15.00
CA GLN A 123 6.91 26.69 15.23
C GLN A 123 6.36 27.77 14.30
N SER A 124 7.24 28.57 13.67
CA SER A 124 6.85 29.66 12.79
C SER A 124 6.55 29.17 11.38
N SER A 125 5.41 29.58 10.80
CA SER A 125 5.08 29.31 9.39
C SER A 125 6.07 29.99 8.43
N MET A 126 6.67 31.11 8.85
CA MET A 126 7.65 31.86 8.05
C MET A 126 8.89 31.03 7.71
N ALA A 127 9.40 30.24 8.67
CA ALA A 127 10.57 29.37 8.44
C ALA A 127 10.30 28.36 7.33
N PHE A 128 9.11 27.75 7.34
CA PHE A 128 8.67 26.81 6.31
C PHE A 128 8.49 27.48 4.94
N PHE A 129 7.91 28.68 4.86
CA PHE A 129 7.78 29.37 3.57
C PHE A 129 9.12 29.83 3.00
N LEU A 130 10.06 30.27 3.83
CA LEU A 130 11.43 30.57 3.40
C LEU A 130 12.15 29.32 2.89
N LEU A 131 12.00 28.19 3.59
CA LEU A 131 12.55 26.91 3.16
C LEU A 131 11.90 26.45 1.83
N ALA A 132 10.59 26.60 1.68
CA ALA A 132 9.89 26.29 0.43
C ALA A 132 10.37 27.15 -0.73
N ALA A 133 10.58 28.46 -0.50
CA ALA A 133 11.11 29.38 -1.50
C ALA A 133 12.55 29.02 -1.91
N PHE A 134 13.41 28.70 -0.94
CA PHE A 134 14.77 28.23 -1.20
C PHE A 134 14.78 26.94 -2.05
N GLN A 135 13.96 25.95 -1.69
CA GLN A 135 13.84 24.69 -2.43
C GLN A 135 13.26 24.88 -3.83
N LEU A 136 12.33 25.81 -4.01
CA LEU A 136 11.80 26.20 -5.30
C LEU A 136 12.88 26.82 -6.20
N VAL A 137 13.69 27.73 -5.65
CA VAL A 137 14.83 28.33 -6.37
C VAL A 137 15.82 27.25 -6.81
N LEU A 138 16.16 26.31 -5.93
CA LEU A 138 17.03 25.20 -6.28
C LEU A 138 16.46 24.29 -7.38
N THR A 139 15.14 24.06 -7.37
CA THR A 139 14.43 23.32 -8.42
C THR A 139 14.56 23.98 -9.79
N LEU A 140 14.50 25.32 -9.84
CA LEU A 140 14.59 26.08 -11.08
C LEU A 140 16.04 26.17 -11.61
N LEU A 141 17.01 26.35 -10.72
CA LEU A 141 18.40 26.66 -11.09
C LEU A 141 19.28 25.43 -11.38
N MET A 142 19.14 24.35 -10.59
CA MET A 142 20.10 23.25 -10.60
C MET A 142 20.02 22.38 -11.86
N PRO A 143 21.10 22.09 -12.60
CA PRO A 143 21.03 21.38 -13.88
C PRO A 143 21.10 19.84 -13.74
N HIS A 144 20.40 19.26 -12.75
CA HIS A 144 20.42 17.81 -12.50
C HIS A 144 19.03 17.26 -12.22
N PHE A 145 18.66 16.15 -12.88
CA PHE A 145 17.31 15.56 -12.82
C PHE A 145 16.88 15.17 -11.40
N ILE A 146 17.62 14.27 -10.74
CA ILE A 146 17.27 13.75 -9.39
C ILE A 146 17.19 14.89 -8.37
N HIS A 147 18.15 15.81 -8.41
CA HIS A 147 18.17 17.00 -7.58
C HIS A 147 16.87 17.82 -7.70
N ARG A 148 16.41 18.09 -8.94
CA ARG A 148 15.16 18.83 -9.18
C ARG A 148 13.94 18.08 -8.64
N VAL A 149 13.88 16.76 -8.83
CA VAL A 149 12.80 15.92 -8.26
C VAL A 149 12.75 16.08 -6.74
N LEU A 150 13.89 15.92 -6.06
CA LEU A 150 13.98 15.99 -4.60
C LEU A 150 13.70 17.40 -4.08
N SER A 151 14.26 18.44 -4.71
CA SER A 151 14.04 19.84 -4.27
C SER A 151 12.60 20.26 -4.47
N CYS A 152 11.95 19.84 -5.57
CA CYS A 152 10.53 20.07 -5.78
C CYS A 152 9.69 19.37 -4.71
N TRP A 153 10.05 18.12 -4.40
CA TRP A 153 9.39 17.35 -3.35
C TRP A 153 9.54 18.04 -1.97
N PHE A 154 10.75 18.48 -1.60
CA PHE A 154 11.00 19.20 -0.35
C PHE A 154 10.34 20.58 -0.30
N ALA A 155 10.27 21.30 -1.43
CA ALA A 155 9.54 22.56 -1.53
C ALA A 155 8.06 22.35 -1.20
N MET A 156 7.45 21.29 -1.73
CA MET A 156 6.07 20.95 -1.43
C MET A 156 5.89 20.53 0.03
N ILE A 157 6.81 19.76 0.61
CA ILE A 157 6.75 19.39 2.04
C ILE A 157 6.80 20.66 2.90
N ALA A 158 7.74 21.56 2.65
CA ALA A 158 7.86 22.80 3.39
C ALA A 158 6.60 23.68 3.23
N LEU A 159 6.05 23.78 2.01
CA LEU A 159 4.78 24.48 1.76
C LEU A 159 3.61 23.87 2.55
N PHE A 160 3.49 22.54 2.54
CA PHE A 160 2.44 21.81 3.26
C PHE A 160 2.49 22.11 4.77
N TRP A 161 3.67 22.03 5.38
CA TRP A 161 3.85 22.34 6.79
C TRP A 161 3.65 23.82 7.11
N GLY A 162 4.13 24.74 6.26
CA GLY A 162 3.88 26.17 6.41
C GLY A 162 2.39 26.52 6.43
N LEU A 163 1.58 25.89 5.57
CA LEU A 163 0.13 26.04 5.57
C LEU A 163 -0.54 25.44 6.82
N ASN A 164 -0.09 24.27 7.27
CA ASN A 164 -0.61 23.65 8.49
C ASN A 164 -0.32 24.51 9.73
N GLN A 165 0.85 25.17 9.80
CA GLN A 165 1.17 26.10 10.90
C GLN A 165 0.31 27.37 10.89
N LEU A 166 -0.25 27.76 9.74
CA LEU A 166 -1.27 28.81 9.64
C LEU A 166 -2.69 28.31 10.00
N GLY A 167 -2.85 27.02 10.33
CA GLY A 167 -4.14 26.38 10.54
C GLY A 167 -4.93 26.12 9.27
N ILE A 168 -4.32 26.21 8.08
CA ILE A 168 -4.96 25.98 6.78
C ILE A 168 -4.71 24.53 6.34
N TYR A 169 -5.51 23.62 6.89
CA TYR A 169 -5.38 22.19 6.61
C TYR A 169 -5.93 21.80 5.22
N GLY A 170 -5.39 20.72 4.63
CA GLY A 170 -5.86 20.13 3.37
C GLY A 170 -5.39 20.85 2.09
N LEU A 171 -5.21 22.17 2.13
CA LEU A 171 -4.85 22.98 0.95
C LEU A 171 -3.49 22.59 0.34
N GLY A 172 -2.52 22.16 1.15
CA GLY A 172 -1.21 21.69 0.65
C GLY A 172 -1.33 20.43 -0.22
N ALA A 173 -2.07 19.41 0.23
CA ALA A 173 -2.31 18.20 -0.55
C ALA A 173 -3.13 18.48 -1.82
N ALA A 174 -4.14 19.33 -1.67
CA ALA A 174 -5.05 19.68 -2.74
C ALA A 174 -4.38 20.51 -3.85
N SER A 175 -3.56 21.50 -3.48
CA SER A 175 -2.76 22.28 -4.43
C SER A 175 -1.71 21.41 -5.14
N CYS A 176 -1.06 20.48 -4.42
CA CYS A 176 -0.16 19.49 -5.01
C CYS A 176 -0.84 18.65 -6.10
N CYS A 177 -2.07 18.17 -5.83
CA CYS A 177 -2.86 17.39 -6.78
C CYS A 177 -3.14 18.17 -8.07
N VAL A 178 -3.58 19.43 -7.93
CA VAL A 178 -3.86 20.30 -9.07
C VAL A 178 -2.60 20.61 -9.86
N LEU A 179 -1.50 20.98 -9.18
CA LEU A 179 -0.22 21.27 -9.83
C LEU A 179 0.32 20.05 -10.59
N PHE A 180 0.26 18.86 -9.98
CA PHE A 180 0.63 17.60 -10.64
C PHE A 180 -0.16 17.44 -11.94
N THR A 181 -1.48 17.56 -11.88
CA THR A 181 -2.35 17.43 -13.05
C THR A 181 -2.05 18.47 -14.13
N LEU A 182 -1.87 19.74 -13.76
CA LEU A 182 -1.60 20.83 -14.71
C LEU A 182 -0.25 20.69 -15.42
N VAL A 183 0.79 20.20 -14.73
CA VAL A 183 2.11 19.95 -15.32
C VAL A 183 2.01 18.86 -16.39
N TRP A 184 1.37 17.73 -16.08
CA TRP A 184 1.28 16.61 -17.02
C TRP A 184 0.30 16.86 -18.17
N ILE A 185 -0.83 17.54 -17.94
CA ILE A 185 -1.81 17.85 -19.01
C ILE A 185 -1.23 18.75 -20.11
N ASN A 186 -0.23 19.56 -19.77
CA ASN A 186 0.33 20.57 -20.65
C ASN A 186 1.71 20.19 -21.20
N GLU A 187 2.08 18.89 -21.24
CA GLU A 187 3.41 18.46 -21.71
C GLU A 187 3.80 19.08 -23.07
N ASN A 188 2.83 19.25 -23.96
CA ASN A 188 3.04 19.81 -25.30
C ASN A 188 3.46 21.28 -25.26
N HIS A 189 2.95 22.06 -24.31
CA HIS A 189 3.34 23.45 -24.11
C HIS A 189 4.74 23.55 -23.49
N TRP A 190 5.07 22.59 -22.61
CA TRP A 190 6.33 22.57 -21.87
C TRP A 190 7.49 21.90 -22.61
N LYS A 191 7.31 21.44 -23.87
CA LYS A 191 8.37 20.75 -24.65
C LYS A 191 9.71 21.49 -24.65
N ARG A 192 9.70 22.83 -24.73
CA ARG A 192 10.92 23.66 -24.68
C ARG A 192 11.66 23.60 -23.34
N PHE A 193 10.95 23.33 -22.25
CA PHE A 193 11.47 23.28 -20.89
C PHE A 193 11.55 21.85 -20.36
N TYR A 194 11.74 20.87 -21.24
CA TYR A 194 11.80 19.44 -20.89
C TYR A 194 12.67 19.12 -19.66
N PRO A 195 13.90 19.66 -19.53
CA PRO A 195 14.75 19.39 -18.38
C PRO A 195 14.21 19.92 -17.04
N LEU A 196 13.18 20.77 -17.06
CA LEU A 196 12.59 21.38 -15.86
C LEU A 196 11.24 20.74 -15.49
N TRP A 197 10.30 20.68 -16.43
CA TRP A 197 8.94 20.28 -16.08
C TRP A 197 8.84 18.79 -15.76
N GLU A 198 9.63 17.92 -16.39
CA GLU A 198 9.57 16.48 -16.13
C GLU A 198 10.01 16.13 -14.69
N PRO A 199 11.16 16.60 -14.19
CA PRO A 199 11.52 16.43 -12.79
C PRO A 199 10.49 17.00 -11.81
N VAL A 200 9.93 18.17 -12.11
CA VAL A 200 8.88 18.81 -11.28
C VAL A 200 7.63 17.93 -11.24
N GLY A 201 7.22 17.36 -12.38
CA GLY A 201 6.09 16.43 -12.46
C GLY A 201 6.29 15.18 -11.59
N PHE A 202 7.51 14.65 -11.49
CA PHE A 202 7.84 13.54 -10.59
C PHE A 202 7.92 13.97 -9.11
N GLY A 203 8.49 15.13 -8.82
CA GLY A 203 8.53 15.69 -7.45
C GLY A 203 7.12 15.91 -6.88
N LEU A 204 6.21 16.44 -7.70
CA LEU A 204 4.79 16.59 -7.36
C LEU A 204 4.09 15.23 -7.18
N ALA A 205 4.45 14.21 -7.96
CA ALA A 205 3.90 12.87 -7.77
C ALA A 205 4.31 12.26 -6.42
N LEU A 206 5.58 12.39 -6.05
CA LEU A 206 6.09 11.94 -4.74
C LEU A 206 5.44 12.70 -3.59
N ALA A 207 5.32 14.03 -3.72
CA ALA A 207 4.63 14.88 -2.75
C ALA A 207 3.16 14.45 -2.57
N LEU A 208 2.46 14.18 -3.67
CA LEU A 208 1.05 13.75 -3.63
C LEU A 208 0.89 12.40 -2.92
N VAL A 209 1.79 11.44 -3.15
CA VAL A 209 1.80 10.16 -2.41
C VAL A 209 2.06 10.41 -0.93
N GLN A 210 3.05 11.24 -0.58
CA GLN A 210 3.39 11.51 0.82
C GLN A 210 2.27 12.23 1.58
N PHE A 211 1.62 13.25 1.01
CA PHE A 211 0.59 13.99 1.73
C PHE A 211 -0.66 13.17 1.99
N ASN A 212 -1.04 12.29 1.06
CA ASN A 212 -2.09 11.31 1.29
C ASN A 212 -1.62 10.18 2.24
N GLY A 213 -0.31 9.88 2.25
CA GLY A 213 0.36 8.93 3.14
C GLY A 213 0.56 9.42 4.57
N HIS A 214 0.58 10.73 4.81
CA HIS A 214 0.81 11.33 6.12
C HIS A 214 -0.25 10.91 7.16
N ILE A 215 -1.46 10.63 6.68
CA ILE A 215 -2.58 10.14 7.51
C ILE A 215 -2.38 8.67 7.91
N LEU A 216 -1.49 7.94 7.22
CA LEU A 216 -1.13 6.55 7.58
C LEU A 216 -0.13 6.49 8.74
N PHE A 217 0.55 7.58 9.09
CA PHE A 217 1.61 7.61 10.12
C PHE A 217 1.32 8.59 11.26
N SER A 218 0.08 9.08 11.36
CA SER A 218 -0.29 10.19 12.23
C SER A 218 -0.15 9.92 13.74
N ASP A 219 -0.34 8.68 14.19
CA ASP A 219 -0.55 8.41 15.61
C ASP A 219 0.75 8.41 16.44
N ASP A 220 1.92 8.09 15.87
CA ASP A 220 3.15 7.89 16.67
C ASP A 220 4.27 8.93 16.45
N LEU A 221 4.40 9.54 15.26
CA LEU A 221 5.54 10.44 14.97
C LEU A 221 5.25 11.93 15.21
N LEU A 222 3.99 12.32 15.41
CA LEU A 222 3.54 13.72 15.37
C LEU A 222 2.67 14.17 16.54
N SER A 223 2.53 13.33 17.58
CA SER A 223 1.92 13.72 18.87
C SER A 223 2.61 14.93 19.54
N PHE A 224 3.85 15.25 19.13
CA PHE A 224 4.56 16.48 19.51
C PHE A 224 3.88 17.78 19.03
N TYR A 225 2.99 17.72 18.03
CA TYR A 225 2.34 18.89 17.43
C TYR A 225 0.83 18.94 17.65
N ASP A 226 0.27 18.01 18.43
CA ASP A 226 -1.17 17.88 18.69
C ASP A 226 -1.68 18.89 19.75
N LYS A 227 -1.33 20.16 19.52
CA LYS A 227 -1.93 21.30 20.21
C LYS A 227 -2.56 22.20 19.16
N GLN A 228 -3.70 21.82 18.59
CA GLN A 228 -4.56 22.81 17.96
C GLN A 228 -6.01 22.33 17.86
N GLY A 229 -6.89 23.10 18.52
CA GLY A 229 -8.31 22.81 18.64
C GLY A 229 -9.05 22.83 17.31
N ALA A 230 -10.27 22.29 17.33
CA ALA A 230 -11.18 22.17 16.19
C ALA A 230 -11.41 23.52 15.47
N ASN A 231 -10.54 23.82 14.50
CA ASN A 231 -10.68 24.97 13.60
C ASN A 231 -11.55 24.58 12.41
N VAL A 232 -12.30 25.53 11.85
CA VAL A 232 -13.18 25.34 10.69
C VAL A 232 -12.43 24.71 9.51
N TRP A 233 -11.17 25.10 9.31
CA TRP A 233 -10.30 24.55 8.28
C TRP A 233 -10.04 23.06 8.41
N TRP A 234 -9.96 22.53 9.63
CA TRP A 234 -9.77 21.10 9.86
C TRP A 234 -11.01 20.29 9.45
N ALA A 235 -12.21 20.81 9.77
CA ALA A 235 -13.47 20.19 9.38
C ALA A 235 -13.70 20.21 7.85
N ILE A 236 -13.26 21.27 7.17
CA ILE A 236 -13.46 21.44 5.72
C ILE A 236 -12.34 20.76 4.90
N ALA A 237 -11.16 20.53 5.47
CA ALA A 237 -9.98 20.00 4.76
C ALA A 237 -10.25 18.71 3.94
N PRO A 238 -10.96 17.68 4.44
CA PRO A 238 -11.26 16.48 3.64
C PRO A 238 -12.12 16.78 2.42
N TRP A 239 -13.05 17.74 2.54
CA TRP A 239 -13.97 18.15 1.48
C TRP A 239 -13.24 18.95 0.40
N ILE A 240 -12.41 19.93 0.78
CA ILE A 240 -11.59 20.70 -0.17
C ILE A 240 -10.64 19.78 -0.94
N THR A 241 -10.00 18.85 -0.23
CA THR A 241 -9.06 17.89 -0.85
C THR A 241 -9.80 17.00 -1.85
N SER A 242 -10.95 16.46 -1.46
CA SER A 242 -11.77 15.60 -2.33
C SER A 242 -12.33 16.35 -3.55
N ALA A 243 -12.78 17.60 -3.34
CA ALA A 243 -13.25 18.47 -4.42
C ALA A 243 -12.14 18.77 -5.44
N LEU A 244 -10.94 19.09 -4.98
CA LEU A 244 -9.82 19.37 -5.88
C LEU A 244 -9.27 18.12 -6.58
N VAL A 245 -9.31 16.95 -5.93
CA VAL A 245 -9.06 15.67 -6.62
C VAL A 245 -10.10 15.44 -7.72
N ALA A 246 -11.38 15.68 -7.45
CA ALA A 246 -12.43 15.56 -8.47
C ALA A 246 -12.21 16.51 -9.65
N VAL A 247 -11.79 17.76 -9.38
CA VAL A 247 -11.41 18.74 -10.41
C VAL A 247 -10.23 18.22 -11.22
N SER A 248 -9.17 17.68 -10.59
CA SER A 248 -8.03 17.09 -11.29
C SER A 248 -8.44 15.94 -12.22
N PHE A 249 -9.31 15.03 -11.77
CA PHE A 249 -9.86 13.99 -12.63
C PHE A 249 -10.67 14.57 -13.79
N ALA A 250 -11.51 15.57 -13.53
CA ALA A 250 -12.30 16.24 -14.58
C ALA A 250 -11.40 16.88 -15.65
N LEU A 251 -10.29 17.51 -15.26
CA LEU A 251 -9.31 18.08 -16.19
C LEU A 251 -8.64 17.00 -17.06
N VAL A 252 -8.23 15.88 -16.46
CA VAL A 252 -7.63 14.76 -17.21
C VAL A 252 -8.65 14.16 -18.19
N ILE A 253 -9.89 13.95 -17.74
CA ILE A 253 -10.97 13.42 -18.57
C ILE A 253 -11.29 14.40 -19.71
N GLN A 254 -11.38 15.70 -19.44
CA GLN A 254 -11.58 16.71 -20.48
C GLN A 254 -10.48 16.63 -21.55
N LYS A 255 -9.21 16.48 -21.13
CA LYS A 255 -8.10 16.31 -22.06
C LYS A 255 -8.24 15.05 -22.92
N ILE A 256 -8.65 13.94 -22.32
CA ILE A 256 -8.94 12.68 -23.03
C ILE A 256 -10.08 12.87 -24.03
N PHE A 257 -11.16 13.57 -23.65
CA PHE A 257 -12.27 13.88 -24.56
C PHE A 257 -11.82 14.66 -25.79
N VAL A 258 -10.99 15.69 -25.58
CA VAL A 258 -10.44 16.49 -26.69
C VAL A 258 -9.48 15.66 -27.56
N GLN A 259 -8.59 14.88 -26.93
CA GLN A 259 -7.58 14.09 -27.64
C GLN A 259 -8.19 12.96 -28.49
N TYR A 260 -9.23 12.29 -27.98
CA TYR A 260 -9.89 11.18 -28.66
C TYR A 260 -11.20 11.59 -29.36
N GLN A 261 -11.50 12.89 -29.42
CA GLN A 261 -12.71 13.45 -30.05
C GLN A 261 -14.01 12.79 -29.56
N LEU A 262 -14.08 12.49 -28.26
CA LEU A 262 -15.26 11.86 -27.66
C LEU A 262 -16.36 12.89 -27.45
N SER A 263 -17.62 12.47 -27.68
CA SER A 263 -18.79 13.27 -27.35
C SER A 263 -19.49 12.73 -26.11
N LEU A 264 -20.12 13.60 -25.30
CA LEU A 264 -20.95 13.18 -24.16
C LEU A 264 -22.21 12.40 -24.60
N SER A 265 -22.64 12.56 -25.85
CA SER A 265 -23.74 11.80 -26.43
C SER A 265 -23.36 10.35 -26.72
N SER A 266 -22.07 10.08 -26.97
CA SER A 266 -21.58 8.72 -27.19
C SER A 266 -21.63 7.87 -25.91
N VAL A 267 -21.91 6.58 -26.08
CA VAL A 267 -21.89 5.60 -24.96
C VAL A 267 -20.50 5.54 -24.33
N THR A 268 -19.45 5.58 -25.15
CA THR A 268 -18.05 5.59 -24.69
C THR A 268 -17.74 6.83 -23.85
N GLY A 269 -18.19 8.02 -24.27
CA GLY A 269 -18.05 9.25 -23.47
C GLY A 269 -18.72 9.14 -22.11
N ARG A 270 -19.97 8.64 -22.05
CA ARG A 270 -20.66 8.41 -20.76
C ARG A 270 -19.93 7.41 -19.87
N LEU A 271 -19.39 6.34 -20.44
CA LEU A 271 -18.61 5.34 -19.68
C LEU A 271 -17.30 5.91 -19.12
N VAL A 272 -16.61 6.79 -19.87
CA VAL A 272 -15.40 7.47 -19.36
C VAL A 272 -15.73 8.39 -18.19
N VAL A 273 -16.83 9.15 -18.28
CA VAL A 273 -17.29 10.02 -17.18
C VAL A 273 -17.69 9.18 -15.96
N LEU A 274 -18.46 8.11 -16.17
CA LEU A 274 -18.86 7.19 -15.10
C LEU A 274 -17.63 6.56 -14.43
N GLY A 275 -16.65 6.10 -15.22
CA GLY A 275 -15.38 5.58 -14.72
C GLY A 275 -14.64 6.63 -13.89
N GLY A 276 -14.56 7.88 -14.38
CA GLY A 276 -13.99 8.99 -13.63
C GLY A 276 -14.65 9.23 -12.27
N VAL A 277 -15.99 9.24 -12.24
CA VAL A 277 -16.77 9.37 -10.99
C VAL A 277 -16.46 8.22 -10.03
N LEU A 278 -16.40 6.98 -10.52
CA LEU A 278 -16.06 5.81 -9.71
C LEU A 278 -14.63 5.89 -9.13
N LEU A 279 -13.65 6.36 -9.90
CA LEU A 279 -12.26 6.56 -9.43
C LEU A 279 -12.14 7.67 -8.38
N VAL A 280 -12.95 8.72 -8.48
CA VAL A 280 -13.01 9.76 -7.44
C VAL A 280 -13.71 9.20 -6.19
N ALA A 281 -14.82 8.49 -6.37
CA ALA A 281 -15.61 7.90 -5.28
C ALA A 281 -14.81 6.86 -4.47
N SER A 282 -13.88 6.13 -5.09
CA SER A 282 -13.01 5.20 -4.35
C SER A 282 -12.16 5.92 -3.29
N GLY A 283 -11.81 7.20 -3.52
CA GLY A 283 -11.11 8.04 -2.54
C GLY A 283 -11.90 8.33 -1.27
N LEU A 284 -13.24 8.23 -1.32
CA LEU A 284 -14.12 8.39 -0.16
C LEU A 284 -14.12 7.13 0.73
N ILE A 285 -13.85 5.97 0.14
CA ILE A 285 -13.76 4.69 0.85
C ILE A 285 -12.44 4.59 1.62
N ALA A 286 -11.34 4.80 0.88
CA ALA A 286 -10.00 4.69 1.40
C ALA A 286 -9.21 5.92 0.98
N LEU A 287 -8.81 6.70 1.98
CA LEU A 287 -8.09 7.95 1.77
C LEU A 287 -6.80 7.71 0.98
N GLY A 288 -6.50 8.58 0.02
CA GLY A 288 -5.33 8.45 -0.86
C GLY A 288 -5.50 7.55 -2.07
N THR A 289 -6.49 6.65 -2.11
CA THR A 289 -6.69 5.75 -3.28
C THR A 289 -7.00 6.50 -4.57
N SER A 290 -7.84 7.54 -4.53
CA SER A 290 -8.14 8.38 -5.70
C SER A 290 -6.90 9.11 -6.23
N SER A 291 -5.99 9.54 -5.34
CA SER A 291 -4.71 10.16 -5.74
C SER A 291 -3.75 9.15 -6.37
N ALA A 292 -3.67 7.92 -5.84
CA ALA A 292 -2.90 6.84 -6.47
C ALA A 292 -3.45 6.47 -7.85
N LEU A 293 -4.78 6.39 -7.98
CA LEU A 293 -5.46 6.13 -9.25
C LEU A 293 -5.28 7.30 -10.23
N LEU A 294 -5.23 8.54 -9.77
CA LEU A 294 -4.93 9.70 -10.60
C LEU A 294 -3.50 9.61 -11.17
N ILE A 295 -2.50 9.31 -10.32
CA ILE A 295 -1.11 9.10 -10.77
C ILE A 295 -1.05 7.96 -11.78
N LEU A 296 -1.73 6.85 -11.51
CA LEU A 296 -1.80 5.70 -12.40
C LEU A 296 -2.45 6.07 -13.75
N LEU A 297 -3.57 6.81 -13.73
CA LEU A 297 -4.29 7.28 -14.92
C LEU A 297 -3.41 8.19 -15.77
N VAL A 298 -2.73 9.16 -15.15
CA VAL A 298 -1.77 10.04 -15.84
C VAL A 298 -0.61 9.22 -16.40
N GLY A 299 -0.06 8.27 -15.64
CA GLY A 299 0.98 7.37 -16.11
C GLY A 299 0.58 6.51 -17.31
N PHE A 300 -0.69 6.08 -17.38
CA PHE A 300 -1.23 5.40 -18.56
C PHE A 300 -1.47 6.36 -19.73
N ALA A 301 -2.08 7.52 -19.50
CA ALA A 301 -2.40 8.50 -20.53
C ALA A 301 -1.15 9.02 -21.26
N TYR A 302 -0.07 9.28 -20.51
CA TYR A 302 1.20 9.80 -21.04
C TYR A 302 2.28 8.71 -21.21
N GLN A 303 1.90 7.43 -21.08
CA GLN A 303 2.78 6.27 -21.29
C GLN A 303 4.07 6.25 -20.42
N ARG A 304 4.07 6.93 -19.26
CA ARG A 304 5.22 6.98 -18.33
C ARG A 304 5.21 5.78 -17.38
N THR A 305 6.16 4.86 -17.57
CA THR A 305 6.26 3.63 -16.75
C THR A 305 6.54 3.89 -15.27
N SER A 306 7.41 4.86 -14.97
CA SER A 306 7.70 5.27 -13.58
C SER A 306 6.45 5.74 -12.84
N LEU A 307 5.58 6.54 -13.46
CA LEU A 307 4.31 6.96 -12.85
C LEU A 307 3.34 5.79 -12.67
N LYS A 308 3.25 4.87 -13.65
CA LYS A 308 2.42 3.66 -13.50
C LYS A 308 2.86 2.82 -12.31
N VAL A 309 4.18 2.62 -12.15
CA VAL A 309 4.75 1.86 -11.02
C VAL A 309 4.50 2.60 -9.70
N LEU A 310 4.76 3.90 -9.64
CA LEU A 310 4.52 4.71 -8.45
C LEU A 310 3.05 4.70 -8.03
N GLY A 311 2.13 4.93 -8.98
CA GLY A 311 0.69 4.89 -8.73
C GLY A 311 0.20 3.52 -8.28
N LEU A 312 0.74 2.43 -8.86
CA LEU A 312 0.41 1.07 -8.44
C LEU A 312 0.91 0.75 -7.03
N LEU A 313 2.17 1.10 -6.72
CA LEU A 313 2.73 0.90 -5.38
C LEU A 313 1.96 1.72 -4.35
N ALA A 314 1.67 2.99 -4.65
CA ALA A 314 0.86 3.84 -3.79
C ALA A 314 -0.56 3.24 -3.57
N LEU A 315 -1.19 2.72 -4.62
CA LEU A 315 -2.50 2.07 -4.51
C LEU A 315 -2.44 0.85 -3.58
N ILE A 316 -1.44 -0.02 -3.75
CA ILE A 316 -1.22 -1.18 -2.88
C ILE A 316 -1.01 -0.73 -1.43
N SER A 317 -0.18 0.28 -1.19
CA SER A 317 0.08 0.82 0.15
C SER A 317 -1.19 1.37 0.80
N PHE A 318 -1.99 2.18 0.09
CA PHE A 318 -3.22 2.77 0.65
C PHE A 318 -4.30 1.72 0.93
N VAL A 319 -4.46 0.73 0.04
CA VAL A 319 -5.41 -0.38 0.27
C VAL A 319 -4.92 -1.26 1.42
N SER A 320 -3.61 -1.52 1.52
CA SER A 320 -3.04 -2.29 2.65
C SER A 320 -3.26 -1.57 3.97
N TRP A 321 -3.11 -0.25 4.00
CA TRP A 321 -3.42 0.52 5.21
C TRP A 321 -4.90 0.50 5.58
N TYR A 322 -5.78 0.65 4.58
CA TYR A 322 -7.23 0.59 4.80
C TYR A 322 -7.65 -0.71 5.52
N TYR A 323 -6.97 -1.82 5.20
CA TYR A 323 -7.18 -3.09 5.90
C TYR A 323 -6.89 -3.00 7.40
N TYR A 324 -5.82 -2.31 7.81
CA TYR A 324 -5.42 -2.18 9.22
C TYR A 324 -6.13 -1.04 9.99
N SER A 325 -6.82 -0.12 9.31
CA SER A 325 -7.52 0.99 9.98
C SER A 325 -8.67 0.52 10.89
N LEU A 326 -8.68 0.87 12.18
CA LEU A 326 -9.70 0.37 13.13
C LEU A 326 -11.06 1.07 13.04
N ASN A 327 -11.25 2.01 12.11
CA ASN A 327 -12.46 2.85 12.04
C ASN A 327 -13.71 2.12 11.52
N THR A 328 -13.54 0.98 10.85
CA THR A 328 -14.64 0.23 10.22
C THR A 328 -14.46 -1.26 10.47
N THR A 329 -15.58 -1.98 10.58
CA THR A 329 -15.58 -3.43 10.78
C THR A 329 -14.95 -4.16 9.60
N LEU A 330 -14.34 -5.32 9.86
CA LEU A 330 -13.65 -6.08 8.82
C LEU A 330 -14.63 -6.59 7.74
N LEU A 331 -15.86 -6.88 8.16
CA LEU A 331 -16.97 -7.26 7.27
C LEU A 331 -17.37 -6.12 6.32
N LEU A 332 -17.51 -4.88 6.81
CA LEU A 332 -17.86 -3.75 5.96
C LEU A 332 -16.75 -3.50 4.93
N LYS A 333 -15.48 -3.57 5.34
CA LYS A 333 -14.34 -3.44 4.43
C LYS A 333 -14.34 -4.50 3.33
N SER A 334 -14.65 -5.76 3.67
CA SER A 334 -14.68 -6.84 2.69
C SER A 334 -15.79 -6.62 1.65
N PHE A 335 -16.98 -6.19 2.07
CA PHE A 335 -18.06 -5.82 1.15
C PHE A 335 -17.69 -4.65 0.24
N ILE A 336 -17.02 -3.63 0.78
CA ILE A 336 -16.60 -2.47 -0.01
C ILE A 336 -15.52 -2.87 -1.04
N LEU A 337 -14.53 -3.67 -0.65
CA LEU A 337 -13.48 -4.18 -1.54
C LEU A 337 -14.05 -5.09 -2.64
N VAL A 338 -14.96 -6.01 -2.29
CA VAL A 338 -15.64 -6.86 -3.27
C VAL A 338 -16.53 -6.03 -4.19
N GLY A 339 -17.31 -5.10 -3.63
CA GLY A 339 -18.21 -4.23 -4.40
C GLY A 339 -17.46 -3.35 -5.39
N THR A 340 -16.36 -2.72 -4.97
CA THR A 340 -15.50 -1.93 -5.86
C THR A 340 -14.84 -2.78 -6.93
N GLY A 341 -14.33 -3.96 -6.57
CA GLY A 341 -13.76 -4.92 -7.53
C GLY A 341 -14.78 -5.36 -8.59
N ILE A 342 -15.99 -5.73 -8.18
CA ILE A 342 -17.09 -6.10 -9.09
C ILE A 342 -17.47 -4.90 -9.97
N ALA A 343 -17.60 -3.70 -9.42
CA ALA A 343 -17.93 -2.50 -10.18
C ALA A 343 -16.88 -2.19 -11.27
N LEU A 344 -15.59 -2.30 -10.95
CA LEU A 344 -14.50 -2.12 -11.90
C LEU A 344 -14.50 -3.21 -12.98
N LEU A 345 -14.73 -4.48 -12.61
CA LEU A 345 -14.82 -5.60 -13.55
C LEU A 345 -16.01 -5.46 -14.49
N LEU A 346 -17.20 -5.12 -13.97
CA LEU A 346 -18.38 -4.86 -14.79
C LEU A 346 -18.13 -3.68 -15.72
N GLY A 347 -17.54 -2.59 -15.23
CA GLY A 347 -17.14 -1.45 -16.06
C GLY A 347 -16.20 -1.86 -17.19
N GLN A 348 -15.23 -2.72 -16.92
CA GLN A 348 -14.32 -3.28 -17.93
C GLN A 348 -15.06 -4.15 -18.95
N LEU A 349 -15.94 -5.06 -18.51
CA LEU A 349 -16.70 -5.94 -19.38
C LEU A 349 -17.66 -5.15 -20.28
N VAL A 350 -18.35 -4.17 -19.72
CA VAL A 350 -19.23 -3.26 -20.43
C VAL A 350 -18.45 -2.46 -21.49
N MET A 351 -17.30 -1.88 -21.13
CA MET A 351 -16.45 -1.19 -22.11
C MET A 351 -16.00 -2.12 -23.24
N ARG A 352 -15.59 -3.36 -22.93
CA ARG A 352 -15.20 -4.34 -23.95
C ARG A 352 -16.37 -4.76 -24.85
N ALA A 353 -17.56 -4.93 -24.28
CA ALA A 353 -18.75 -5.27 -25.04
C ALA A 353 -19.11 -4.16 -26.03
N PHE A 354 -19.11 -2.89 -25.60
CA PHE A 354 -19.44 -1.76 -26.45
C PHE A 354 -18.36 -1.46 -27.51
N LEU A 355 -17.06 -1.53 -27.15
CA LEU A 355 -15.97 -1.37 -28.10
C LEU A 355 -15.99 -2.45 -29.19
N ASN A 356 -16.42 -3.68 -28.86
CA ASN A 356 -16.55 -4.76 -29.84
C ASN A 356 -17.87 -4.72 -30.63
N SER A 357 -18.94 -4.14 -30.08
CA SER A 357 -20.26 -4.04 -30.73
C SER A 357 -20.24 -3.05 -31.91
N GLY A 358 -19.38 -2.01 -31.87
CA GLY A 358 -19.15 -1.11 -33.01
C GLY A 358 -18.47 -1.75 -34.24
N SER A 359 -18.07 -3.03 -34.17
CA SER A 359 -17.42 -3.76 -35.26
C SER A 359 -18.28 -4.87 -35.89
N SER A 360 -19.56 -4.97 -35.57
CA SER A 360 -20.42 -6.04 -36.09
C SER A 360 -21.87 -5.58 -36.30
N GLN A 361 -22.12 -4.90 -37.42
CA GLN A 361 -23.47 -4.68 -37.95
C GLN A 361 -23.88 -5.87 -38.84
N THR A 362 -24.24 -7.02 -38.25
CA THR A 362 -25.18 -8.00 -38.85
C THR A 362 -25.53 -9.06 -37.78
N ASP A 363 -26.84 -9.35 -37.64
CA ASP A 363 -27.47 -10.49 -36.93
C ASP A 363 -27.80 -10.34 -35.42
N SER A 364 -28.93 -9.68 -35.14
CA SER A 364 -29.46 -9.41 -33.80
C SER A 364 -30.10 -10.62 -33.08
N GLU A 365 -30.40 -11.74 -33.77
CA GLU A 365 -30.98 -12.93 -33.10
C GLU A 365 -29.92 -13.91 -32.56
N LYS A 366 -28.68 -13.85 -33.04
CA LYS A 366 -27.56 -14.63 -32.48
C LYS A 366 -26.92 -13.94 -31.27
N GLU A 367 -27.25 -12.68 -30.97
CA GLU A 367 -26.56 -11.83 -29.99
C GLU A 367 -26.56 -12.38 -28.55
N SER A 368 -27.62 -12.98 -28.02
CA SER A 368 -27.62 -13.45 -26.62
C SER A 368 -26.70 -14.67 -26.41
N ILE A 369 -26.71 -15.62 -27.35
CA ILE A 369 -25.83 -16.79 -27.37
C ILE A 369 -24.40 -16.41 -27.83
N PHE A 370 -24.28 -15.41 -28.70
CA PHE A 370 -23.00 -14.87 -29.18
C PHE A 370 -22.29 -14.05 -28.11
N LEU A 371 -22.99 -13.28 -27.28
CA LEU A 371 -22.41 -12.52 -26.17
C LEU A 371 -21.91 -13.46 -25.07
N LEU A 372 -22.67 -14.51 -24.73
CA LEU A 372 -22.21 -15.54 -23.79
C LEU A 372 -20.98 -16.29 -24.34
N SER A 373 -21.01 -16.67 -25.62
CA SER A 373 -19.90 -17.37 -26.27
C SER A 373 -18.69 -16.46 -26.54
N ARG A 374 -18.84 -15.14 -26.65
CA ARG A 374 -17.74 -14.16 -26.82
C ARG A 374 -17.15 -13.69 -25.49
N LEU A 375 -17.94 -13.65 -24.41
CA LEU A 375 -17.42 -13.61 -23.03
C LEU A 375 -16.56 -14.84 -22.73
N LEU A 376 -16.97 -16.01 -23.23
CA LEU A 376 -16.20 -17.25 -23.20
C LEU A 376 -15.13 -17.36 -24.30
N LYS A 377 -15.10 -16.47 -25.29
CA LYS A 377 -14.10 -16.46 -26.36
C LYS A 377 -12.81 -15.85 -25.82
N ARG A 378 -12.13 -16.71 -25.07
CA ARG A 378 -10.72 -16.65 -24.68
C ARG A 378 -9.92 -15.93 -25.76
N SER A 379 -9.44 -14.72 -25.44
CA SER A 379 -8.08 -14.35 -25.85
C SER A 379 -7.24 -15.60 -25.60
N GLY A 380 -6.66 -16.18 -26.66
CA GLY A 380 -5.90 -17.43 -26.57
C GLY A 380 -5.12 -17.44 -25.26
N MET A 381 -5.44 -18.41 -24.41
CA MET A 381 -4.94 -18.44 -23.04
C MET A 381 -3.44 -18.73 -23.15
N ASN A 382 -2.60 -17.69 -23.19
CA ASN A 382 -1.16 -17.84 -23.20
C ASN A 382 -0.75 -18.76 -22.03
N SER A 383 0.28 -19.60 -22.19
CA SER A 383 0.68 -20.58 -21.16
C SER A 383 0.82 -19.98 -19.76
N THR A 384 1.22 -18.71 -19.66
CA THR A 384 1.30 -17.95 -18.41
C THR A 384 -0.05 -17.76 -17.70
N LYS A 385 -1.15 -17.53 -18.43
CA LYS A 385 -2.51 -17.43 -17.85
C LYS A 385 -3.02 -18.79 -17.38
N TRP A 386 -2.69 -19.87 -18.10
CA TRP A 386 -3.04 -21.24 -17.69
C TRP A 386 -2.31 -21.69 -16.43
N ILE A 387 -1.04 -21.34 -16.30
CA ILE A 387 -0.27 -21.58 -15.07
C ILE A 387 -0.94 -20.88 -13.89
N GLY A 388 -1.35 -19.61 -14.06
CA GLY A 388 -2.08 -18.88 -13.02
C GLY A 388 -3.39 -19.57 -12.60
N VAL A 389 -4.20 -20.02 -13.56
CA VAL A 389 -5.46 -20.73 -13.27
C VAL A 389 -5.19 -22.08 -12.60
N MET A 390 -4.23 -22.86 -13.09
CA MET A 390 -3.86 -24.14 -12.48
C MET A 390 -3.40 -23.95 -11.03
N MET A 391 -2.57 -22.93 -10.78
CA MET A 391 -2.10 -22.60 -9.44
C MET A 391 -3.27 -22.25 -8.51
N VAL A 392 -4.20 -21.41 -8.96
CA VAL A 392 -5.42 -21.08 -8.18
C VAL A 392 -6.24 -22.33 -7.91
N CYS A 393 -6.49 -23.19 -8.90
CA CYS A 393 -7.22 -24.43 -8.72
C CYS A 393 -6.51 -25.39 -7.75
N LEU A 394 -5.18 -25.48 -7.81
CA LEU A 394 -4.39 -26.34 -6.93
C LEU A 394 -4.46 -25.83 -5.48
N VAL A 395 -4.33 -24.51 -5.28
CA VAL A 395 -4.49 -23.89 -3.96
C VAL A 395 -5.90 -24.13 -3.43
N LEU A 396 -6.94 -23.88 -4.23
CA LEU A 396 -8.33 -24.13 -3.84
C LEU A 396 -8.58 -25.61 -3.53
N GLY A 397 -8.03 -26.53 -4.32
CA GLY A 397 -8.13 -27.97 -4.10
C GLY A 397 -7.47 -28.40 -2.79
N ALA A 398 -6.25 -27.93 -2.53
CA ALA A 398 -5.51 -28.24 -1.30
C ALA A 398 -6.20 -27.66 -0.05
N VAL A 399 -6.70 -26.42 -0.14
CA VAL A 399 -7.45 -25.77 0.95
C VAL A 399 -8.75 -26.52 1.23
N ASN A 400 -9.56 -26.82 0.20
CA ASN A 400 -10.81 -27.56 0.38
C ASN A 400 -10.59 -28.99 0.90
N PHE A 401 -9.55 -29.69 0.43
CA PHE A 401 -9.19 -31.00 0.98
C PHE A 401 -8.84 -30.91 2.47
N THR A 402 -8.13 -29.85 2.87
CA THR A 402 -7.80 -29.60 4.28
C THR A 402 -9.07 -29.32 5.10
N ILE A 403 -10.01 -28.53 4.57
CA ILE A 403 -11.31 -28.26 5.20
C ILE A 403 -12.08 -29.56 5.39
N PHE A 404 -12.21 -30.38 4.35
CA PHE A 404 -12.94 -31.66 4.39
C PHE A 404 -12.39 -32.59 5.48
N LYS A 405 -11.06 -32.71 5.60
CA LYS A 405 -10.44 -33.52 6.67
C LYS A 405 -10.81 -33.01 8.06
N LYS A 406 -10.84 -31.68 8.25
CA LYS A 406 -11.20 -31.05 9.54
C LYS A 406 -12.68 -31.20 9.87
N GLU A 407 -13.56 -31.05 8.88
CA GLU A 407 -15.00 -31.31 9.05
C GLU A 407 -15.27 -32.76 9.43
N GLN A 408 -14.55 -33.72 8.85
CA GLN A 408 -14.71 -35.13 9.20
C GLN A 408 -14.30 -35.42 10.65
N VAL A 409 -13.27 -34.74 11.18
CA VAL A 409 -12.90 -34.81 12.60
C VAL A 409 -13.99 -34.20 13.49
N LEU A 410 -14.60 -33.08 13.09
CA LEU A 410 -15.70 -32.47 13.84
C LEU A 410 -16.95 -33.37 13.86
N ALA A 411 -17.25 -34.05 12.76
CA ALA A 411 -18.42 -34.92 12.64
C ALA A 411 -18.27 -36.28 13.34
N SER A 412 -17.08 -36.89 13.29
CA SER A 412 -16.82 -38.24 13.81
C SER A 412 -16.10 -38.27 15.17
N GLY A 413 -15.59 -37.13 15.62
CA GLY A 413 -14.81 -37.04 16.86
C GLY A 413 -15.64 -37.17 18.13
N LYS A 414 -15.05 -37.81 19.14
CA LYS A 414 -15.63 -37.94 20.49
C LYS A 414 -15.62 -36.58 21.19
N LEU A 415 -16.70 -36.25 21.89
CA LEU A 415 -16.87 -34.99 22.61
C LEU A 415 -16.00 -34.99 23.88
N VAL A 416 -15.18 -33.95 24.07
CA VAL A 416 -14.36 -33.75 25.26
C VAL A 416 -14.43 -32.28 25.69
N LEU A 417 -14.83 -32.00 26.93
CA LEU A 417 -14.86 -30.66 27.48
C LEU A 417 -13.59 -30.38 28.28
N LEU A 418 -12.89 -29.30 27.95
CA LEU A 418 -11.69 -28.87 28.68
C LEU A 418 -11.97 -27.54 29.40
N GLN A 419 -11.67 -27.51 30.70
CA GLN A 419 -11.88 -26.31 31.52
C GLN A 419 -10.87 -25.21 31.15
N LEU A 420 -11.36 -23.98 31.01
CA LEU A 420 -10.54 -22.80 30.73
C LEU A 420 -9.90 -22.28 32.03
N ALA A 421 -8.62 -21.92 31.95
CA ALA A 421 -7.96 -21.09 32.96
C ALA A 421 -8.35 -19.61 32.75
N PRO A 422 -8.16 -18.72 33.74
CA PRO A 422 -8.43 -17.29 33.56
C PRO A 422 -7.52 -16.72 32.46
N VAL A 423 -8.08 -16.08 31.42
CA VAL A 423 -7.28 -15.47 30.34
C VAL A 423 -7.88 -14.14 29.86
N ASP A 424 -6.98 -13.21 29.57
CA ASP A 424 -7.25 -11.89 29.00
C ASP A 424 -7.90 -11.96 27.61
N PRO A 425 -9.02 -11.23 27.39
CA PRO A 425 -9.89 -11.50 26.26
C PRO A 425 -9.55 -10.81 24.93
N ARG A 426 -8.48 -10.03 24.75
CA ARG A 426 -8.44 -9.09 23.60
C ARG A 426 -7.12 -8.98 22.84
N SER A 427 -7.25 -8.93 21.52
CA SER A 427 -6.23 -8.40 20.60
C SER A 427 -6.95 -7.73 19.43
N LEU A 428 -7.12 -6.42 19.53
CA LEU A 428 -7.86 -5.56 18.58
C LEU A 428 -7.38 -5.65 17.11
N MET A 429 -6.14 -6.04 16.85
CA MET A 429 -5.54 -5.93 15.50
C MET A 429 -5.79 -7.12 14.56
N GLN A 430 -6.24 -8.28 15.05
CA GLN A 430 -6.40 -9.51 14.23
C GLN A 430 -7.86 -9.96 14.08
N GLY A 431 -8.82 -9.15 14.54
CA GLY A 431 -10.21 -9.52 14.70
C GLY A 431 -10.54 -9.91 16.14
N ASP A 432 -11.84 -10.10 16.41
CA ASP A 432 -12.35 -10.50 17.71
C ASP A 432 -12.04 -11.98 17.98
N TYR A 433 -11.08 -12.22 18.88
CA TYR A 433 -10.76 -13.57 19.34
C TYR A 433 -10.45 -13.59 20.82
N MET A 434 -10.77 -14.71 21.46
CA MET A 434 -10.45 -14.98 22.86
C MET A 434 -9.22 -15.86 22.92
N ARG A 435 -8.21 -15.44 23.70
CA ARG A 435 -7.06 -16.28 24.00
C ARG A 435 -7.49 -17.38 24.96
N LEU A 436 -7.19 -18.62 24.61
CA LEU A 436 -7.54 -19.80 25.41
C LEU A 436 -6.31 -20.32 26.14
N ARG A 437 -6.51 -20.67 27.41
CA ARG A 437 -5.59 -21.49 28.20
C ARG A 437 -6.44 -22.51 28.91
N PHE A 438 -5.96 -23.74 29.01
CA PHE A 438 -6.72 -24.84 29.60
C PHE A 438 -6.11 -25.23 30.93
N ALA A 439 -6.93 -25.48 31.95
CA ALA A 439 -6.47 -25.92 33.28
C ALA A 439 -5.62 -27.20 33.17
N LEU A 440 -6.00 -28.09 32.25
CA LEU A 440 -5.30 -29.33 31.91
C LEU A 440 -3.82 -29.12 31.51
N GLN A 441 -3.45 -27.96 30.95
CA GLN A 441 -2.04 -27.63 30.65
C GLN A 441 -1.21 -27.49 31.91
N ARG A 442 -1.78 -26.90 32.96
CA ARG A 442 -1.11 -26.73 34.24
C ARG A 442 -0.97 -28.08 34.95
N GLU A 443 -2.01 -28.89 34.94
CA GLU A 443 -2.01 -30.21 35.60
C GLU A 443 -1.01 -31.18 34.95
N ALA A 444 -0.94 -31.22 33.63
CA ALA A 444 -0.09 -32.18 32.92
C ALA A 444 1.41 -31.82 32.93
N PHE A 445 1.76 -30.54 33.10
CA PHE A 445 3.13 -30.02 32.88
C PHE A 445 3.65 -29.10 34.00
N ALA A 446 3.05 -29.10 35.20
CA ALA A 446 3.54 -28.28 36.33
C ALA A 446 4.96 -28.65 36.80
N ASP A 447 5.28 -29.95 36.84
CA ASP A 447 6.52 -30.48 37.45
C ASP A 447 7.47 -31.18 36.46
N LYS A 448 7.21 -31.10 35.14
CA LYS A 448 8.05 -31.76 34.12
C LYS A 448 8.48 -30.79 33.02
N SER A 449 9.80 -30.71 32.78
CA SER A 449 10.35 -30.13 31.56
C SER A 449 9.95 -31.01 30.37
N VAL A 450 9.35 -30.41 29.34
CA VAL A 450 8.87 -31.18 28.18
C VAL A 450 10.08 -31.62 27.34
N GLU A 451 10.41 -32.92 27.39
CA GLU A 451 11.55 -33.50 26.67
C GLU A 451 11.25 -33.77 25.18
N SER A 452 9.98 -33.86 24.78
CA SER A 452 9.56 -34.14 23.40
C SER A 452 8.72 -33.01 22.82
N GLU A 453 9.01 -32.62 21.57
CA GLU A 453 8.30 -31.53 20.88
C GLU A 453 6.85 -31.87 20.54
N GLU A 454 6.50 -33.15 20.40
CA GLU A 454 5.12 -33.63 20.20
C GLU A 454 4.87 -34.92 20.97
N GLY A 455 3.63 -35.17 21.41
CA GLY A 455 3.26 -36.41 22.08
C GLY A 455 1.76 -36.57 22.28
N PHE A 456 1.38 -37.62 23.01
CA PHE A 456 -0.01 -37.91 23.34
C PHE A 456 -0.20 -38.00 24.86
N ILE A 457 -1.30 -37.45 25.35
CA ILE A 457 -1.76 -37.61 26.74
C ILE A 457 -3.04 -38.42 26.78
N ILE A 458 -3.29 -39.06 27.92
CA ILE A 458 -4.52 -39.77 28.22
C ILE A 458 -5.36 -38.89 29.14
N VAL A 459 -6.62 -38.72 28.75
CA VAL A 459 -7.61 -37.96 29.51
C VAL A 459 -8.81 -38.85 29.80
N ASN A 460 -9.20 -38.89 31.06
CA ASN A 460 -10.37 -39.60 31.53
C ASN A 460 -11.57 -38.66 31.51
N LEU A 461 -12.70 -39.14 30.98
CA LEU A 461 -13.94 -38.38 30.87
C LEU A 461 -14.86 -38.68 32.06
N ASP A 462 -15.40 -37.62 32.67
CA ASP A 462 -16.48 -37.74 33.66
C ASP A 462 -17.86 -37.93 33.01
N GLU A 463 -18.92 -38.00 33.83
CA GLU A 463 -20.32 -38.14 33.36
C GLU A 463 -20.78 -36.98 32.45
N ASN A 464 -20.16 -35.80 32.58
CA ASN A 464 -20.45 -34.61 31.77
C ASN A 464 -19.46 -34.44 30.60
N SER A 465 -18.64 -35.47 30.30
CA SER A 465 -17.58 -35.44 29.29
C SER A 465 -16.46 -34.43 29.56
N VAL A 466 -16.28 -33.97 30.80
CA VAL A 466 -15.15 -33.14 31.21
C VAL A 466 -13.91 -34.01 31.34
N GLY A 467 -12.84 -33.59 30.66
CA GLY A 467 -11.58 -34.32 30.62
C GLY A 467 -10.65 -33.96 31.78
N GLN A 468 -10.23 -34.96 32.55
CA GLN A 468 -9.18 -34.85 33.57
C GLN A 468 -7.90 -35.57 33.14
N PHE A 469 -6.74 -34.95 33.37
CA PHE A 469 -5.45 -35.53 32.98
C PHE A 469 -5.14 -36.79 33.79
N THR A 470 -4.75 -37.88 33.12
CA THR A 470 -4.40 -39.15 33.76
C THR A 470 -2.93 -39.52 33.57
N GLY A 471 -2.35 -39.30 32.38
CA GLY A 471 -0.96 -39.66 32.10
C GLY A 471 -0.54 -39.41 30.66
N PHE A 472 0.70 -39.79 30.34
CA PHE A 472 1.25 -39.74 28.98
C PHE A 472 1.08 -41.09 28.30
N TYR A 473 0.63 -41.10 27.05
CA TYR A 473 0.37 -42.32 26.31
C TYR A 473 1.66 -43.00 25.87
N GLN A 474 1.88 -44.24 26.30
CA GLN A 474 3.06 -45.05 25.97
C GLN A 474 2.74 -46.30 25.12
N GLY A 475 1.54 -46.36 24.51
CA GLY A 475 1.11 -47.51 23.69
C GLY A 475 0.15 -48.48 24.38
N GLU A 476 -0.40 -48.11 25.53
CA GLU A 476 -1.37 -48.91 26.28
C GLU A 476 -2.77 -48.95 25.62
N THR A 477 -3.59 -49.94 26.01
CA THR A 477 -4.98 -50.05 25.56
C THR A 477 -5.86 -49.09 26.39
N LEU A 478 -6.57 -48.20 25.70
CA LEU A 478 -7.42 -47.20 26.34
C LEU A 478 -8.75 -47.82 26.80
N ALA A 479 -9.19 -47.49 28.01
CA ALA A 479 -10.53 -47.83 28.48
C ALA A 479 -11.62 -47.03 27.75
N ASP A 480 -12.88 -47.47 27.80
CA ASP A 480 -14.01 -46.84 27.08
C ASP A 480 -14.23 -45.36 27.45
N ASN A 481 -13.88 -44.97 28.67
CA ASN A 481 -13.94 -43.59 29.17
C ASN A 481 -12.65 -42.77 28.97
N GLN A 482 -11.59 -43.39 28.44
CA GLN A 482 -10.31 -42.72 28.17
C GLN A 482 -10.21 -42.27 26.71
N VAL A 483 -9.58 -41.13 26.51
CA VAL A 483 -9.32 -40.56 25.18
C VAL A 483 -7.87 -40.13 25.12
N LYS A 484 -7.17 -40.48 24.02
CA LYS A 484 -5.85 -39.93 23.74
C LYS A 484 -5.97 -38.58 23.04
N MET A 485 -5.21 -37.59 23.49
CA MET A 485 -5.16 -36.26 22.90
C MET A 485 -3.73 -35.88 22.56
N GLN A 486 -3.51 -35.34 21.36
CA GLN A 486 -2.21 -34.88 20.92
C GLN A 486 -1.83 -33.55 21.60
N TYR A 487 -0.58 -33.39 22.00
CA TYR A 487 -0.01 -32.11 22.40
C TYR A 487 1.21 -31.77 21.55
N ARG A 488 1.47 -30.47 21.39
CA ARG A 488 2.65 -29.93 20.70
C ARG A 488 3.30 -28.84 21.50
N VAL A 489 4.63 -28.83 21.55
CA VAL A 489 5.41 -27.76 22.16
C VAL A 489 5.84 -26.80 21.07
N ARG A 490 5.50 -25.51 21.23
CA ARG A 490 6.01 -24.43 20.38
C ARG A 490 6.40 -23.26 21.27
N ASP A 491 7.61 -22.73 21.07
CA ASP A 491 8.19 -21.64 21.89
C ASP A 491 8.23 -21.98 23.39
N GLY A 492 8.54 -23.23 23.73
CA GLY A 492 8.57 -23.73 25.11
C GLY A 492 7.19 -23.83 25.79
N LYS A 493 6.08 -23.65 25.05
CA LYS A 493 4.71 -23.73 25.56
C LYS A 493 3.98 -24.92 24.97
N VAL A 494 3.34 -25.72 25.83
CA VAL A 494 2.47 -26.82 25.41
C VAL A 494 1.16 -26.27 24.86
N LYS A 495 0.78 -26.73 23.67
CA LYS A 495 -0.44 -26.34 22.96
C LYS A 495 -1.29 -27.58 22.71
N PHE A 496 -2.57 -27.49 23.11
CA PHE A 496 -3.62 -28.46 22.78
C PHE A 496 -4.48 -27.86 21.68
N ALA A 497 -4.35 -28.36 20.44
CA ALA A 497 -5.01 -27.85 19.22
C ALA A 497 -4.85 -26.35 18.94
N THR A 498 -5.59 -25.50 19.65
CA THR A 498 -5.68 -24.06 19.45
C THR A 498 -5.49 -23.31 20.77
N ASN A 499 -4.90 -22.12 20.68
CA ASN A 499 -4.74 -21.15 21.76
C ASN A 499 -5.68 -19.94 21.61
N ALA A 500 -6.57 -19.97 20.63
CA ALA A 500 -7.52 -18.91 20.34
C ALA A 500 -8.86 -19.47 19.85
N PHE A 501 -9.95 -18.80 20.24
CA PHE A 501 -11.28 -18.98 19.66
C PHE A 501 -11.66 -17.70 18.93
N PHE A 502 -11.86 -17.79 17.61
CA PHE A 502 -12.27 -16.67 16.77
C PHE A 502 -13.79 -16.63 16.70
N PHE A 503 -14.38 -15.44 16.80
CA PHE A 503 -15.83 -15.25 16.71
C PHE A 503 -16.14 -13.98 15.91
N GLN A 504 -17.40 -13.84 15.51
CA GLN A 504 -17.83 -12.69 14.74
C GLN A 504 -17.63 -11.39 15.54
N GLU A 505 -17.10 -10.36 14.86
CA GLU A 505 -16.92 -9.03 15.43
C GLU A 505 -18.22 -8.53 16.10
N GLY A 506 -18.12 -8.10 17.36
CA GLY A 506 -19.27 -7.62 18.15
C GLY A 506 -19.99 -8.69 18.98
N THR A 507 -19.63 -9.97 18.89
CA THR A 507 -20.23 -11.06 19.72
C THR A 507 -19.45 -11.38 21.00
N ALA A 508 -18.38 -10.62 21.29
CA ALA A 508 -17.45 -10.87 22.39
C ALA A 508 -18.10 -11.07 23.76
N GLN A 509 -19.11 -10.26 24.11
CA GLN A 509 -19.79 -10.31 25.41
C GLN A 509 -20.44 -11.67 25.69
N THR A 510 -20.89 -12.37 24.65
CA THR A 510 -21.47 -13.71 24.78
C THR A 510 -20.42 -14.72 25.22
N TYR A 511 -19.21 -14.59 24.67
CA TYR A 511 -18.12 -15.52 24.90
C TYR A 511 -17.33 -15.23 26.19
N GLU A 512 -17.38 -14.01 26.74
CA GLU A 512 -16.75 -13.68 28.05
C GLU A 512 -17.22 -14.59 29.20
N GLN A 513 -18.41 -15.19 29.09
CA GLN A 513 -18.97 -16.12 30.07
C GLN A 513 -18.44 -17.57 29.95
N ALA A 514 -17.58 -17.85 28.96
CA ALA A 514 -17.08 -19.19 28.71
C ALA A 514 -16.28 -19.75 29.90
N ARG A 515 -16.52 -21.03 30.19
CA ARG A 515 -15.82 -21.81 31.22
C ARG A 515 -15.22 -23.09 30.69
N TYR A 516 -15.78 -23.64 29.61
CA TYR A 516 -15.27 -24.84 28.97
C TYR A 516 -15.10 -24.63 27.46
N GLY A 517 -14.06 -25.23 26.89
CA GLY A 517 -13.92 -25.43 25.44
C GLY A 517 -14.43 -26.81 25.05
N GLU A 518 -15.31 -26.88 24.05
CA GLU A 518 -15.84 -28.12 23.49
C GLU A 518 -14.93 -28.64 22.39
N PHE A 519 -14.24 -29.76 22.62
CA PHE A 519 -13.37 -30.40 21.64
C PHE A 519 -14.00 -31.65 21.02
N ARG A 520 -13.67 -31.87 19.75
CA ARG A 520 -13.89 -33.13 19.03
C ARG A 520 -12.56 -33.81 18.83
N VAL A 521 -12.41 -35.00 19.42
CA VAL A 521 -11.16 -35.77 19.37
C VAL A 521 -11.34 -36.99 18.47
N ALA A 522 -10.53 -37.06 17.41
CA ALA A 522 -10.48 -38.20 16.51
C ALA A 522 -9.71 -39.38 17.12
N SER A 523 -9.89 -40.57 16.56
CA SER A 523 -9.24 -41.80 17.02
C SER A 523 -7.71 -41.78 16.88
N ASN A 524 -7.15 -40.89 16.05
CA ASN A 524 -5.72 -40.65 15.94
C ASN A 524 -5.17 -39.70 17.03
N GLY A 525 -6.04 -39.13 17.88
CA GLY A 525 -5.69 -38.16 18.92
C GLY A 525 -5.68 -36.71 18.45
N GLU A 526 -5.99 -36.43 17.18
CA GLU A 526 -6.20 -35.08 16.67
C GLU A 526 -7.46 -34.49 17.32
N LEU A 527 -7.33 -33.28 17.86
CA LEU A 527 -8.43 -32.58 18.52
C LEU A 527 -8.72 -31.27 17.79
N LEU A 528 -9.99 -30.89 17.71
CA LEU A 528 -10.46 -29.63 17.17
C LEU A 528 -11.46 -28.98 18.11
N LEU A 529 -11.26 -27.70 18.39
CA LEU A 529 -12.21 -26.90 19.16
C LEU A 529 -13.42 -26.59 18.28
N ASN A 530 -14.60 -26.97 18.76
CA ASN A 530 -15.87 -26.80 18.05
C ASN A 530 -16.61 -25.56 18.57
N ASN A 531 -16.89 -25.52 19.88
CA ASN A 531 -17.69 -24.49 20.53
C ASN A 531 -17.15 -24.10 21.90
N MET A 532 -17.68 -23.02 22.47
CA MET A 532 -17.45 -22.61 23.86
C MET A 532 -18.70 -22.94 24.69
N ARG A 533 -18.52 -23.29 25.97
CA ARG A 533 -19.62 -23.58 26.89
C ARG A 533 -19.53 -22.78 28.18
N ASP A 534 -20.68 -22.45 28.74
CA ASP A 534 -20.81 -21.79 30.04
C ASP A 534 -20.61 -22.75 31.20
N LYS A 535 -20.79 -22.26 32.43
CA LYS A 535 -20.71 -23.06 33.67
C LYS A 535 -21.73 -24.20 33.76
N ASP A 536 -22.85 -24.10 33.04
CA ASP A 536 -23.96 -25.07 33.04
C ASP A 536 -23.85 -26.01 31.83
N TYR A 537 -22.68 -26.05 31.18
CA TYR A 537 -22.36 -26.83 29.98
C TYR A 537 -23.22 -26.48 28.76
N LYS A 538 -23.85 -25.30 28.70
CA LYS A 538 -24.60 -24.86 27.53
C LYS A 538 -23.69 -24.19 26.52
N ILE A 539 -23.98 -24.39 25.24
CA ILE A 539 -23.22 -23.80 24.13
C ILE A 539 -23.43 -22.28 24.12
N LEU A 540 -22.32 -21.53 24.16
CA LEU A 540 -22.28 -20.08 24.05
C LEU A 540 -22.07 -19.72 22.59
N GLY A 541 -23.15 -19.38 21.88
CA GLY A 541 -23.12 -19.08 20.46
C GLY A 541 -22.71 -20.28 19.59
N TYR A 542 -23.37 -20.47 18.46
CA TYR A 542 -22.92 -21.48 17.50
C TYR A 542 -21.78 -20.90 16.68
N ASN A 543 -20.63 -21.57 16.69
CA ASN A 543 -19.56 -21.25 15.77
C ASN A 543 -20.07 -21.53 14.35
N GLN A 544 -20.20 -20.48 13.52
CA GLN A 544 -20.47 -20.62 12.10
C GLN A 544 -19.12 -20.67 11.39
N PRO A 545 -18.67 -21.85 10.91
CA PRO A 545 -17.37 -22.01 10.25
C PRO A 545 -17.25 -21.22 8.95
#